data_AF-A0A1U7EAJ3-F1
#
_entry.id   AF-A0A1U7EAJ3-F1
#
_cell.length_a   1.000
_cell.length_b   1.000
_cell.length_c   1.000
_cell.angle_alpha   90.00
_cell.angle_beta   90.00
_cell.angle_gamma   90.00
#
_symmetry.space_group_name_H-M   'P 1'
#
loop_
_entity.id
_entity.type
_entity.pdbx_description
1 polymer ?
#
loop_
_entity_poly.entity_id
_entity_poly.type
_entity_poly.pdbx_seq_one_letter_code
_entity_poly.pdbx_strand_id
1 'polypeptide(L)' 'MLVRLNWDDNYIVASYLVELNSRELNYLILNKDTHEVTTYLTVNDFKTAMAEKDINLNLKRKHEFDWF' A
#
# COMPACT_ATOMS: atom_id res chain seq x y z
N MET A 1 -1.96 -11.71 -3.62
CA MET A 1 -2.44 -10.99 -4.81
C MET A 1 -2.63 -9.53 -4.46
N LEU A 2 -2.08 -8.58 -5.23
CA LEU A 2 -2.26 -7.13 -4.99
C LEU A 2 -3.71 -6.72 -5.27
N VAL A 3 -4.35 -6.07 -4.30
CA VAL A 3 -5.76 -5.66 -4.36
C VAL A 3 -5.89 -4.17 -4.61
N ARG A 4 -5.04 -3.37 -3.95
CA ARG A 4 -4.99 -1.92 -4.10
C ARG A 4 -3.56 -1.45 -4.14
N LEU A 5 -3.31 -0.38 -4.88
CA LEU A 5 -2.00 0.23 -5.07
C LEU A 5 -2.19 1.74 -5.22
N ASN A 6 -1.19 2.53 -4.86
CA ASN A 6 -1.03 3.91 -5.29
C ASN A 6 0.45 4.29 -5.09
N TRP A 7 0.93 5.32 -5.77
CA TRP A 7 2.30 5.79 -5.61
C TRP A 7 2.39 7.29 -5.88
N ASP A 8 3.43 7.90 -5.32
CA ASP A 8 3.92 9.23 -5.70
C ASP A 8 5.40 9.13 -6.12
N ASP A 9 6.08 10.27 -6.11
CA ASP A 9 7.49 10.36 -6.46
C ASP A 9 8.39 9.63 -5.46
N ASN A 10 7.99 9.52 -4.19
CA ASN A 10 8.81 9.02 -3.08
C ASN A 10 8.40 7.62 -2.61
N TYR A 11 7.11 7.29 -2.67
CA TYR A 11 6.54 6.11 -2.03
C TYR A 11 5.62 5.33 -2.95
N ILE A 12 5.60 4.01 -2.74
CA ILE A 12 4.56 3.11 -3.23
C ILE A 12 3.81 2.56 -2.02
N VAL A 13 2.49 2.64 -2.05
CA VAL A 13 1.63 2.08 -1.01
C VAL A 13 0.69 1.04 -1.61
N ALA A 14 0.55 -0.10 -0.95
CA ALA A 14 -0.24 -1.20 -1.49
C ALA A 14 -0.95 -2.00 -0.42
N SER A 15 -1.98 -2.76 -0.84
CA SER A 15 -2.56 -3.84 -0.05
C SER A 15 -2.66 -5.12 -0.86
N TYR A 16 -2.49 -6.26 -0.18
CA TYR A 16 -2.50 -7.57 -0.80
C TYR A 16 -3.19 -8.61 0.09
N LEU A 17 -3.81 -9.60 -0.55
CA LEU A 17 -4.37 -10.75 0.17
C LEU A 17 -3.24 -11.63 0.70
N VAL A 18 -3.34 -12.00 1.98
CA VAL A 18 -2.41 -12.94 2.64
C VAL A 18 -2.46 -14.31 1.95
N GLU A 19 -3.66 -14.78 1.63
CA GLU A 19 -3.90 -16.01 0.88
C GLU A 19 -4.94 -15.76 -0.23
N LEU A 20 -4.89 -16.57 -1.30
CA LEU A 20 -5.75 -16.43 -2.49
C LEU A 20 -7.26 -16.44 -2.18
N ASN A 21 -7.69 -17.11 -1.11
CA ASN A 21 -9.09 -17.23 -0.71
C ASN A 21 -9.41 -16.54 0.63
N SER A 22 -8.45 -15.81 1.21
CA SER A 22 -8.67 -15.12 2.47
C SER A 22 -9.36 -13.77 2.24
N ARG A 23 -10.06 -13.26 3.26
CA ARG A 23 -10.52 -11.86 3.31
C ARG A 23 -9.49 -10.95 3.98
N GLU A 24 -8.43 -11.52 4.52
CA GLU A 24 -7.39 -10.79 5.24
C GLU A 24 -6.45 -10.09 4.28
N LEU A 25 -6.18 -8.82 4.59
CA LEU A 25 -5.33 -7.94 3.83
C LEU A 25 -4.15 -7.51 4.68
N ASN A 26 -2.96 -7.62 4.11
CA ASN A 26 -1.79 -6.91 4.57
C ASN A 26 -1.58 -5.65 3.74
N TYR A 27 -0.86 -4.71 4.33
CA TYR A 27 -0.56 -3.39 3.77
C TYR A 27 0.95 -3.22 3.68
N LEU A 28 1.42 -2.42 2.73
CA LEU A 28 2.85 -2.14 2.58
C LEU A 28 3.09 -0.69 2.19
N ILE A 29 4.21 -0.16 2.68
CA ILE A 29 4.82 1.10 2.24
C ILE A 29 6.22 0.74 1.74
N LEU A 30 6.54 1.16 0.52
CA LEU A 30 7.86 1.07 -0.07
C LEU A 30 8.39 2.48 -0.30
N ASN A 31 9.60 2.77 0.16
CA ASN A 31 10.33 3.98 -0.20
C ASN A 31 11.12 3.73 -1.50
N LYS A 32 10.92 4.58 -2.51
CA LYS A 32 11.49 4.40 -3.86
C LYS A 32 12.98 4.74 -3.91
N ASP A 33 13.46 5.58 -3.01
CA ASP A 33 14.87 5.98 -2.96
C ASP A 33 15.71 4.95 -2.21
N THR A 34 15.23 4.47 -1.06
CA THR A 34 15.98 3.52 -0.21
C THR A 34 15.66 2.05 -0.50
N HIS A 35 14.60 1.79 -1.26
CA HIS A 35 14.02 0.46 -1.49
C HIS A 35 13.59 -0.27 -0.20
N GLU A 36 13.47 0.45 0.91
CA GLU A 36 12.96 -0.14 2.16
C GLU A 36 11.47 -0.44 2.04
N VAL A 37 11.09 -1.65 2.44
CA VAL A 37 9.70 -2.12 2.44
C VAL A 37 9.29 -2.41 3.86
N THR A 38 8.22 -1.77 4.32
CA THR A 38 7.59 -2.07 5.62
C THR A 38 6.18 -2.59 5.40
N THR A 39 5.85 -3.70 6.06
CA THR A 39 4.55 -4.36 5.98
C THR A 39 3.77 -4.23 7.28
N TYR A 40 2.46 -4.02 7.17
CA TYR A 40 1.54 -3.84 8.28
C TYR A 40 0.38 -4.82 8.17
N LEU A 41 -0.02 -5.40 9.30
CA LEU A 41 -1.11 -6.39 9.36
C LEU A 41 -2.48 -5.74 9.50
N THR A 42 -2.54 -4.50 10.01
CA THR A 42 -3.79 -3.76 10.19
C THR A 42 -3.78 -2.47 9.37
N VAL A 43 -4.98 -2.04 8.95
CA VAL A 43 -5.15 -0.77 8.24
C VAL A 43 -4.86 0.44 9.14
N ASN A 44 -5.02 0.29 10.45
CA ASN A 44 -4.77 1.36 11.40
C ASN A 44 -3.27 1.62 11.55
N ASP A 45 -2.47 0.56 11.77
CA ASP A 45 -1.01 0.71 11.87
C ASP A 45 -0.42 1.26 10.57
N PHE A 46 -0.93 0.79 9.44
CA PHE A 46 -0.58 1.33 8.13
C PHE A 46 -0.88 2.82 7.99
N LYS A 47 -2.08 3.28 8.39
CA LYS A 47 -2.46 4.69 8.34
C LYS A 47 -1.64 5.56 9.28
N THR A 48 -1.35 5.07 10.49
CA THR A 48 -0.48 5.75 11.43
C THR A 48 0.91 5.94 10.82
N ALA A 49 1.49 4.89 10.25
CA ALA A 49 2.80 4.97 9.59
C ALA A 49 2.81 5.88 8.36
N MET A 50 1.72 5.92 7.57
CA MET A 50 1.59 6.89 6.47
C MET A 50 1.59 8.33 7.01
N ALA A 51 0.87 8.59 8.10
CA ALA A 51 0.83 9.91 8.72
C ALA A 51 2.18 10.33 9.31
N GLU A 52 2.88 9.41 9.99
CA GLU A 52 4.23 9.65 10.54
C GLU A 52 5.29 9.94 9.47
N LYS A 53 5.07 9.47 8.24
CA LYS A 53 5.95 9.68 7.08
C LYS A 53 5.47 10.78 6.14
N ASP A 54 4.44 11.54 6.53
CA ASP A 54 3.79 12.57 5.70
C ASP A 54 3.33 12.09 4.32
N ILE A 55 2.92 10.82 4.21
CA ILE A 55 2.46 10.21 2.96
C ILE A 55 0.98 10.52 2.74
N ASN A 56 0.68 11.40 1.78
CA ASN A 56 -0.69 11.76 1.41
C ASN A 56 -1.22 10.92 0.24
N LEU A 57 -1.18 9.59 0.39
CA LEU A 57 -1.69 8.64 -0.61
C LEU A 57 -2.89 7.86 -0.07
N ASN A 58 -3.85 7.61 -0.96
CA ASN A 58 -4.98 6.72 -0.69
C ASN A 58 -4.84 5.45 -1.53
N LEU A 59 -5.09 4.29 -0.92
CA LEU A 59 -5.11 3.00 -1.64
C LEU A 59 -6.27 2.97 -2.66
N LYS A 60 -5.93 2.88 -3.93
CA LYS A 60 -6.88 2.83 -5.06
C LYS A 60 -6.91 1.44 -5.67
N ARG A 61 -8.04 1.03 -6.25
CA ARG A 61 -8.11 -0.28 -6.91
C ARG A 61 -7.24 -0.25 -8.17
N LYS A 62 -6.59 -1.36 -8.51
CA LYS A 62 -5.72 -1.45 -9.71
C LYS A 62 -6.45 -1.00 -11.00
N HIS A 63 -7.73 -1.34 -11.15
CA HIS A 63 -8.58 -0.94 -12.28
C HIS A 63 -8.80 0.59 -12.40
N GLU A 64 -8.49 1.37 -11.36
CA GLU A 64 -8.58 2.84 -11.38
C GLU A 64 -7.30 3.50 -11.94
N PHE A 65 -6.26 2.71 -12.26
CA PHE A 65 -5.03 3.19 -12.91
C PHE A 65 -4.92 2.80 -14.39
N ASP A 66 -5.75 1.86 -14.86
CA ASP A 66 -5.81 1.46 -16.26
C ASP A 66 -6.69 2.45 -17.05
N TRP A 67 -6.11 3.61 -17.39
CA TRP A 67 -6.58 4.45 -18.50
C TRP A 67 -5.57 4.36 -19.65
N PHE A 68 -5.37 3.17 -20.25
CA PHE A 68 -4.83 2.97 -21.60
C PHE A 68 -5.22 1.59 -22.14
#